data_AF-A0A7J4XF06-F1
#
_entry.id   AF-A0A7J4XF06-F1
#
_cell.length_a   1.000
_cell.length_b   1.000
_cell.length_c   1.000
_cell.angle_alpha   90.00
_cell.angle_beta   90.00
_cell.angle_gamma   90.00
#
_symmetry.space_group_name_H-M   'P 1'
#
loop_
_entity.id
_entity.type
_entity.pdbx_description
1 polymer ?
#
loop_
_entity_poly.entity_id
_entity_poly.type
_entity_poly.pdbx_seq_one_letter_code
_entity_poly.pdbx_strand_id
1 'polypeptide(L)' 'MIAVLIVIPVVGFVLFIFTCYKTDWKTINEQNQQFYVDGYHIYYDRKILRQKEVEQLKSKLE' A
#
# COMPACT_ATOMS: atom_id res chain seq x y z
N MET A 1 15.62 -34.14 -14.14
CA MET A 1 14.96 -33.74 -12.88
C MET A 1 15.29 -32.30 -12.50
N ILE A 2 16.57 -31.90 -12.41
CA ILE A 2 16.98 -30.51 -12.07
C ILE A 2 16.41 -29.47 -13.04
N ALA A 3 16.41 -29.73 -14.35
CA ALA A 3 15.84 -28.80 -15.34
C ALA A 3 14.34 -28.51 -15.10
N VAL A 4 13.55 -29.50 -14.70
CA VAL A 4 12.12 -29.33 -14.40
C VAL A 4 11.93 -28.45 -13.17
N LEU A 5 12.77 -28.65 -12.14
CA LEU A 5 12.75 -27.82 -10.93
C LEU A 5 13.12 -26.36 -11.19
N ILE A 6 13.90 -26.07 -12.25
CA ILE A 6 14.24 -24.71 -12.67
C ILE A 6 13.14 -24.11 -13.57
N VAL A 7 12.57 -24.92 -14.47
CA VAL A 7 11.54 -24.44 -15.40
C VAL A 7 10.25 -24.03 -14.68
N ILE A 8 9.85 -24.75 -13.64
CA ILE A 8 8.63 -24.43 -12.86
C ILE A 8 8.64 -23.00 -12.28
N PRO A 9 9.65 -22.57 -11.50
CA PRO A 9 9.69 -21.21 -10.97
C PRO A 9 9.89 -20.17 -12.08
N VAL A 10 10.60 -20.49 -13.16
CA VAL A 10 10.75 -19.59 -14.31
C VAL A 10 9.41 -19.31 -14.98
N VAL A 11 8.63 -20.35 -15.27
CA VAL A 11 7.29 -20.19 -15.85
C VAL A 11 6.36 -19.45 -14.88
N GLY A 12 6.40 -19.80 -13.59
CA GLY A 12 5.63 -19.10 -12.56
C GLY A 12 5.97 -17.60 -12.48
N PHE A 13 7.27 -17.26 -12.56
CA PHE A 13 7.73 -15.87 -12.54
C PHE A 13 7.29 -15.10 -13.78
N VAL A 14 7.39 -15.70 -14.97
CA VAL A 14 6.92 -15.07 -16.22
C VAL A 14 5.42 -14.79 -16.16
N LEU A 15 4.62 -15.75 -15.67
CA LEU A 15 3.18 -15.56 -15.47
C LEU A 15 2.89 -14.46 -14.45
N PHE A 16 3.65 -14.42 -13.34
CA PHE A 16 3.52 -13.38 -12.33
C PHE A 16 3.78 -11.97 -12.91
N ILE A 17 4.88 -11.79 -13.65
CA ILE A 17 5.19 -10.52 -14.32
C ILE A 17 4.09 -10.15 -15.33
N PHE A 18 3.59 -11.12 -16.09
CA PHE A 18 2.49 -10.88 -17.03
C PHE A 18 1.22 -10.40 -16.33
N THR A 19 0.85 -11.04 -15.21
CA THR A 19 -0.28 -10.58 -14.39
C THR A 19 -0.04 -9.19 -13.83
N CYS A 20 1.15 -8.90 -13.29
CA CYS A 20 1.53 -7.57 -12.81
C CYS A 20 1.42 -6.52 -13.91
N TYR A 21 1.85 -6.80 -15.14
CA TYR A 21 1.76 -5.83 -16.23
C TYR A 21 0.31 -5.52 -16.64
N LYS A 22 -0.59 -6.52 -16.59
CA LYS A 22 -2.01 -6.34 -16.91
C LYS A 22 -2.82 -5.75 -15.75
N THR A 23 -2.33 -5.88 -14.52
CA THR A 23 -2.97 -5.30 -13.35
C THR A 23 -3.07 -3.79 -13.50
N ASP A 24 -4.27 -3.26 -13.27
CA ASP A 24 -4.49 -1.83 -13.23
C ASP A 24 -3.95 -1.24 -11.92
N TRP A 25 -2.67 -0.91 -11.95
CA TRP A 25 -1.97 -0.26 -10.83
C TRP A 25 -2.57 1.09 -10.47
N LYS A 26 -3.21 1.78 -11.41
CA LYS A 26 -3.80 3.10 -11.16
C LYS A 26 -5.04 2.94 -10.29
N THR A 27 -5.94 2.03 -10.66
CA THR A 27 -7.13 1.71 -9.86
C THR A 27 -6.75 1.21 -8.46
N ILE A 28 -5.74 0.33 -8.36
CA ILE A 28 -5.24 -0.14 -7.05
C ILE A 28 -4.67 1.03 -6.24
N ASN A 29 -3.91 1.93 -6.85
CA ASN A 29 -3.33 3.07 -6.16
C ASN A 29 -4.40 4.07 -5.69
N GLU A 30 -5.44 4.31 -6.49
CA GLU A 30 -6.58 5.16 -6.12
C GLU A 30 -7.38 4.53 -4.96
N GLN A 31 -7.58 3.21 -5.00
CA GLN A 31 -8.18 2.49 -3.87
C GLN A 31 -7.27 2.52 -2.64
N ASN A 32 -5.94 2.44 -2.79
CA ASN A 32 -5.03 2.52 -1.65
C ASN A 32 -4.95 3.94 -1.06
N GLN A 33 -5.06 4.98 -1.91
CA GLN A 33 -5.10 6.38 -1.49
C GLN A 33 -6.22 6.67 -0.49
N GLN A 34 -7.33 5.93 -0.49
CA GLN A 34 -8.39 6.10 0.52
C GLN A 34 -7.89 5.85 1.95
N PHE A 35 -6.80 5.09 2.10
CA PHE A 35 -6.14 4.83 3.38
C PHE A 35 -5.01 5.83 3.69
N TYR A 36 -4.80 6.82 2.83
CA TYR A 36 -3.87 7.92 3.05
C TYR A 36 -4.65 9.23 3.24
N VAL A 37 -4.50 9.86 4.39
CA VAL A 37 -5.05 11.20 4.65
C VAL A 37 -3.88 12.11 4.99
N ASP A 38 -3.73 13.20 4.24
CA ASP A 38 -2.67 14.21 4.48
C ASP A 38 -1.25 13.59 4.49
N GLY A 39 -1.02 12.57 3.65
CA GLY A 39 0.25 11.83 3.58
C GLY A 39 0.46 10.77 4.66
N TYR A 40 -0.46 10.62 5.62
CA TYR A 40 -0.40 9.61 6.69
C TYR A 40 -1.20 8.38 6.35
N HIS A 41 -0.63 7.19 6.61
CA HIS A 41 -1.34 5.94 6.40
C HIS A 41 -2.28 5.69 7.59
N ILE A 42 -3.59 5.88 7.39
CA ILE A 42 -4.63 5.90 8.43
C ILE A 42 -4.51 4.70 9.39
N TYR A 43 -4.19 3.51 8.88
CA TYR A 43 -4.09 2.29 9.68
C TYR A 43 -2.93 2.30 10.69
N TYR A 44 -1.78 2.90 10.33
CA TYR A 44 -0.59 2.93 11.21
C TYR A 44 -0.49 4.24 11.99
N ASP A 45 -0.98 5.35 11.42
CA ASP A 45 -0.76 6.70 11.92
C ASP A 45 -1.93 7.25 12.75
N ARG A 46 -2.95 6.44 13.07
CA ARG A 46 -4.06 6.86 13.94
C ARG A 46 -3.61 7.47 15.27
N LYS A 47 -2.43 7.11 15.80
CA LYS A 47 -1.85 7.75 16.99
C LYS A 47 -1.35 9.17 16.71
N ILE A 48 -0.72 9.40 15.55
CA ILE A 48 -0.24 10.71 15.11
C ILE A 48 -1.42 11.64 14.83
N LEU A 49 -2.46 11.13 14.16
CA LEU A 49 -3.68 11.90 13.89
C LEU A 49 -4.36 12.36 15.19
N ARG A 50 -4.49 11.47 16.19
CA ARG A 50 -5.03 11.85 17.51
C ARG A 50 -4.18 12.89 18.23
N GLN A 51 -2.86 12.84 18.11
CA GLN A 51 -1.99 13.86 18.72
C GLN A 51 -2.18 15.23 18.08
N LYS A 52 -2.27 15.29 16.74
CA LYS A 52 -2.57 16.53 16.01
C LYS A 52 -3.92 17.13 16.39
N GLU A 53 -4.96 16.31 16.51
CA GLU A 53 -6.30 16.77 16.95
C GLU A 53 -6.25 17.37 18.36
N VAL A 54 -5.55 16.72 19.30
CA VAL A 54 -5.38 17.23 20.67
C VAL A 54 -4.60 18.55 20.69
N GLU A 55 -3.53 18.66 19.89
CA GLU A 55 -2.74 19.88 19.78
C GLU A 55 -3.55 21.04 19.18
N GLN A 56 -4.35 20.78 18.13
CA GLN A 56 -5.29 21.76 17.56
C GLN A 56 -6.39 22.17 18.54
N LEU A 57 -6.86 21.26 19.40
CA LEU A 57 -7.85 21.60 20.41
C LEU A 57 -7.27 22.49 21.50
N LYS A 58 -6.00 22.27 21.89
CA LYS A 58 -5.30 23.13 22.85
C LYS A 58 -5.07 24.54 22.30
N SER A 59 -4.63 24.66 21.05
CA SER A 59 -4.38 25.97 20.43
C SER A 59 -5.65 26.80 20.18
N LYS A 60 -6.83 26.18 20.17
CA LYS A 60 -8.13 26.87 20.11
C LYS A 60 -8.65 27.29 21.48
N LEU A 61 -8.11 26.72 22.56
CA LEU A 61 -8.53 26.99 23.94
C LEU A 61 -7.69 28.10 24.60
N GLU A 62 -6.46 28.28 24.14
CA GLU A 62 -5.62 29.46 24.41
C GLU A 62 -6.06 30.68 23.59
#